data_AF-A0A846XDE8-F1
#
_entry.id   AF-A0A846XDE8-F1
#
_cell.length_a   1.000
_cell.length_b   1.000
_cell.length_c   1.000
_cell.angle_alpha   90.00
_cell.angle_beta   90.00
_cell.angle_gamma   90.00
#
_symmetry.space_group_name_H-M   'P 1'
#
loop_
_entity.id
_entity.type
_entity.pdbx_description
1 polymer ?
#
loop_
_entity_poly.entity_id
_entity_poly.type
_entity_poly.pdbx_seq_one_letter_code
_entity_poly.pdbx_strand_id
1 'polypeptide(L)'
;MTTTGLAEPATRSAPVDLSARRSITGVLRAHLWSFAAMLVLQIAGAVAGLAPLLAVVELGRTLLSPGPVDQGHVWFVVLAGALGLFAQLLFAGAATGIGHLVDTRVQLALRRLLAEQLGRVPLGWFSRRRTGELAKVVGEDVSAVHPFIAHTPGELVSAFVVPLVSLIYLFTVDWRLTLITLIPVALALTLVPLMMTPARLREQQAFDAAMGRIADSVVEFVQGIAVVKAFGESGRAHRRFRTAADEFADIFLRMVRGLAPVGAAMQVAVPPPFVLLVVLIGGAALIAGGDLAPADLLPFLLLGLGLTAPVAALGHGFDDMQTARRAVDRIRGVLAEPVLPQPAHPVAPRKHRVELRGVRFGYDAGHEVLRGIDLTLEPGTVTAIVGPSGSGKSTLVQLLPRFFDPVAGSVLLGGVDLREIADRDLYRTVSFVFQDVRLLRASVAENIALAVPHADRAAVIRAARLANIHDRILELPRGYDSVIGVDAGLSGGEAQRVSIARALLADTPVLVLDEATSFADPQTEQAVRTALSATAGDRTTVVIAHRWETVADADAVVLLRDGRIAASGRPTELLAAGGEFAAFWRSRPDSSTSQDVDIREEDGAVAASSPRPARP
;
A
#
# COMPACT_ATOMS: atom_id res chain seq x y z
N MET A 1 -52.75 -5.38 49.25
CA MET A 1 -51.78 -5.34 50.37
C MET A 1 -50.79 -6.47 50.14
N THR A 2 -49.69 -6.20 49.42
CA THR A 2 -48.29 -6.00 49.92
C THR A 2 -47.67 -7.33 50.36
N THR A 3 -46.60 -7.87 49.76
CA THR A 3 -45.24 -7.30 49.56
C THR A 3 -44.48 -8.08 48.45
N THR A 4 -44.01 -7.45 47.36
CA THR A 4 -42.63 -6.97 47.09
C THR A 4 -41.49 -7.98 47.29
N GLY A 5 -40.86 -8.39 46.18
CA GLY A 5 -39.58 -9.12 46.09
C GLY A 5 -38.81 -8.66 44.84
N LEU A 6 -37.87 -7.75 45.10
CA LEU A 6 -36.97 -6.99 44.22
C LEU A 6 -36.36 -7.74 43.02
N ALA A 7 -36.48 -7.13 41.84
CA ALA A 7 -35.68 -7.45 40.66
C ALA A 7 -34.29 -6.79 40.77
N GLU A 8 -33.23 -7.57 40.60
CA GLU A 8 -31.86 -7.07 40.51
C GLU A 8 -31.68 -6.16 39.29
N PRO A 9 -30.92 -5.07 39.40
CA PRO A 9 -30.61 -4.22 38.27
C PRO A 9 -29.62 -4.96 37.37
N ALA A 10 -30.07 -5.31 36.16
CA ALA A 10 -29.20 -5.71 35.07
C ALA A 10 -28.07 -4.69 34.95
N THR A 11 -26.85 -5.13 35.28
CA THR A 11 -25.62 -4.40 35.04
C THR A 11 -25.57 -4.08 33.55
N ARG A 12 -25.88 -2.82 33.21
CA ARG A 12 -25.58 -2.25 31.90
C ARG A 12 -24.07 -2.34 31.74
N SER A 13 -23.61 -3.41 31.08
CA SER A 13 -22.28 -3.46 30.52
C SER A 13 -22.15 -2.21 29.63
N ALA A 14 -21.26 -1.30 30.03
CA ALA A 14 -20.93 -0.12 29.24
C ALA A 14 -20.69 -0.56 27.78
N PRO A 15 -21.13 0.22 26.78
CA PRO A 15 -20.85 -0.12 25.39
C PRO A 15 -19.33 -0.24 25.25
N VAL A 16 -18.84 -1.46 25.05
CA VAL A 16 -17.45 -1.71 24.75
C VAL A 16 -17.16 -0.89 23.50
N ASP A 17 -16.27 0.08 23.61
CA ASP A 17 -15.92 0.97 22.52
C ASP A 17 -15.31 0.17 21.37
N LEU A 18 -16.16 -0.22 20.41
CA LEU A 18 -15.80 -1.00 19.24
C LEU A 18 -14.81 -0.23 18.34
N SER A 19 -14.71 1.09 18.50
CA SER A 19 -13.71 1.92 17.80
C SER A 19 -12.30 1.67 18.36
N ALA A 20 -12.18 1.46 19.68
CA ALA A 20 -10.89 1.19 20.32
C ALA A 20 -10.31 -0.17 19.90
N ARG A 21 -11.15 -1.20 19.66
CA ARG A 21 -10.72 -2.51 19.13
C ARG A 21 -10.33 -2.48 17.64
N ARG A 22 -10.85 -1.52 16.87
CA ARG A 22 -10.53 -1.32 15.45
C ARG A 22 -9.30 -0.45 15.21
N SER A 23 -8.76 0.17 16.25
CA SER A 23 -7.50 0.91 16.21
C SER A 23 -6.30 -0.03 16.29
N ILE A 24 -5.19 0.35 15.65
CA ILE A 24 -3.87 -0.29 15.82
C ILE A 24 -3.50 -0.39 17.32
N THR A 25 -3.85 0.61 18.13
CA THR A 25 -3.63 0.58 19.58
C THR A 25 -4.48 -0.48 20.28
N GLY A 26 -5.67 -0.77 19.77
CA GLY A 26 -6.52 -1.86 20.25
C GLY A 26 -5.94 -3.23 19.99
N VAL A 27 -5.41 -3.43 18.77
CA VAL A 27 -4.73 -4.67 18.37
C VAL A 27 -3.54 -4.95 19.28
N LEU A 28 -2.70 -3.94 19.54
CA LEU A 28 -1.56 -4.08 20.44
C LEU A 28 -1.99 -4.28 21.90
N ARG A 29 -3.02 -3.56 22.37
CA ARG A 29 -3.55 -3.70 23.73
C ARG A 29 -4.02 -5.11 24.05
N ALA A 30 -4.60 -5.81 23.08
CA ALA A 30 -5.06 -7.19 23.25
C ALA A 30 -3.93 -8.17 23.60
N HIS A 31 -2.67 -7.81 23.32
CA HIS A 31 -1.49 -8.66 23.53
C HIS A 31 -0.54 -8.13 24.61
N LEU A 32 -0.95 -7.15 25.43
CA LEU A 32 -0.09 -6.54 26.46
C LEU A 32 0.51 -7.55 27.44
N TRP A 33 -0.27 -8.54 27.86
CA TRP A 33 0.23 -9.60 28.75
C TRP A 33 1.27 -10.48 28.08
N SER A 34 1.13 -10.76 26.78
CA SER A 34 2.12 -11.52 26.03
C SER A 34 3.40 -10.72 25.82
N PHE A 35 3.31 -9.41 25.57
CA PHE A 35 4.46 -8.51 25.53
C PHE A 35 5.16 -8.43 26.90
N ALA A 36 4.40 -8.32 27.99
CA ALA A 36 4.96 -8.32 29.34
C ALA A 36 5.65 -9.65 29.65
N ALA A 37 5.03 -10.78 29.33
CA ALA A 37 5.62 -12.11 29.51
C ALA A 37 6.91 -12.28 28.69
N MET A 38 6.89 -11.86 27.41
CA MET A 38 8.07 -11.85 26.55
C MET A 38 9.21 -11.03 27.17
N LEU A 39 8.92 -9.80 27.64
CA LEU A 39 9.91 -8.92 28.24
C LEU A 39 10.50 -9.52 29.53
N VAL A 40 9.66 -10.04 30.42
CA VAL A 40 10.10 -10.68 31.67
C VAL A 40 10.97 -11.89 31.39
N LEU A 41 10.58 -12.75 30.44
CA LEU A 41 11.38 -13.91 30.04
C LEU A 41 12.71 -13.49 29.39
N GLN A 42 12.74 -12.43 28.59
CA GLN A 42 13.99 -11.90 28.05
C GLN A 42 14.92 -11.38 29.14
N ILE A 43 14.40 -10.65 30.12
CA ILE A 43 15.20 -10.16 31.25
C ILE A 43 15.75 -11.34 32.05
N ALA A 44 14.90 -12.33 32.37
CA ALA A 44 15.32 -13.52 33.08
C ALA A 44 16.38 -14.32 32.31
N GLY A 45 16.19 -14.51 31.00
CA GLY A 45 17.15 -15.19 30.13
C GLY A 45 18.48 -14.43 30.01
N ALA A 46 18.42 -13.10 29.86
CA ALA A 46 19.59 -12.22 29.80
C ALA A 46 20.43 -12.29 31.08
N VAL A 47 19.79 -12.24 32.25
CA VAL A 47 20.48 -12.37 33.54
C VAL A 47 21.03 -13.79 33.74
N ALA A 48 20.25 -14.83 33.40
CA ALA A 48 20.70 -16.21 33.45
C ALA A 48 21.92 -16.46 32.54
N GLY A 49 21.99 -15.78 31.39
CA GLY A 49 23.10 -15.85 30.45
C GLY A 49 24.43 -15.29 30.98
N LEU A 50 24.42 -14.58 32.11
CA LEU A 50 25.64 -14.17 32.79
C LEU A 50 26.25 -15.30 33.62
N ALA A 51 25.45 -16.27 34.07
CA ALA A 51 25.92 -17.34 34.95
C ALA A 51 27.05 -18.20 34.35
N PRO A 52 27.05 -18.59 33.06
CA PRO A 52 28.18 -19.30 32.46
C PRO A 52 29.47 -18.46 32.46
N LEU A 53 29.36 -17.14 32.21
CA LEU A 53 30.50 -16.23 32.21
C LEU A 53 31.06 -16.06 33.64
N LEU A 54 30.19 -15.90 34.63
CA LEU A 54 30.56 -15.85 36.05
C LEU A 54 31.14 -17.18 36.54
N ALA A 55 30.63 -18.31 36.03
CA ALA A 55 31.20 -19.62 36.34
C ALA A 55 32.64 -19.76 35.83
N VAL A 56 32.96 -19.25 34.63
CA VAL A 56 34.34 -19.22 34.11
C VAL A 56 35.24 -18.35 35.00
N VAL A 57 34.75 -17.20 35.47
CA VAL A 57 35.47 -16.33 36.40
C VAL A 57 35.79 -17.07 37.70
N GLU A 58 34.77 -17.67 38.31
CA GLU A 58 34.90 -18.32 39.62
C GLU A 58 35.77 -19.59 39.55
N LEU A 59 35.68 -20.33 38.44
CA LEU A 59 36.61 -21.42 38.14
C LEU A 59 38.05 -20.92 38.00
N GLY A 60 38.25 -19.79 37.31
CA GLY A 60 39.54 -19.13 37.22
C GLY A 60 40.12 -18.78 38.59
N ARG A 61 39.31 -18.17 39.47
CA ARG A 61 39.72 -17.86 40.85
C ARG A 61 40.09 -19.12 41.65
N THR A 62 39.27 -20.16 41.56
CA THR A 62 39.48 -21.40 42.30
C THR A 62 40.73 -22.13 41.83
N LEU A 63 40.93 -22.26 40.51
CA LEU A 63 42.03 -23.00 39.90
C LEU A 63 43.38 -22.25 39.95
N LEU A 64 43.36 -20.92 40.00
CA LEU A 64 44.57 -20.08 40.09
C LEU A 64 44.95 -19.76 41.54
N SER A 65 44.11 -20.10 42.53
CA SER A 65 44.41 -19.89 43.94
C SER A 65 45.52 -20.85 44.44
N PRO A 66 46.45 -20.38 45.29
CA PRO A 66 47.47 -21.25 45.87
C PRO A 66 46.86 -22.18 46.93
N GLY A 67 46.74 -23.48 46.63
CA GLY A 67 46.22 -24.49 47.56
C GLY A 67 45.68 -25.74 46.86
N PRO A 68 45.23 -26.77 47.60
CA PRO A 68 44.51 -27.89 47.02
C PRO A 68 43.14 -27.43 46.49
N VAL A 69 42.78 -27.86 45.28
CA VAL A 69 41.52 -27.49 44.63
C VAL A 69 40.35 -28.21 45.32
N ASP A 70 39.35 -27.44 45.76
CA ASP A 70 38.07 -27.98 46.22
C ASP A 70 37.24 -28.48 45.02
N GLN A 71 37.26 -29.79 44.80
CA GLN A 71 36.52 -30.43 43.71
C GLN A 71 34.99 -30.26 43.86
N GLY A 72 34.48 -30.15 45.09
CA GLY A 72 33.05 -29.95 45.35
C GLY A 72 32.58 -28.57 44.87
N HIS A 73 33.35 -27.53 45.21
CA HIS A 73 33.09 -26.16 44.74
C HIS A 73 33.19 -26.05 43.21
N VAL A 74 34.21 -26.65 42.60
CA VAL A 74 34.39 -26.66 41.13
C VAL A 74 33.15 -27.26 40.43
N TRP A 75 32.69 -28.44 40.85
CA TRP A 75 31.52 -29.06 40.24
C TRP A 75 30.24 -28.29 40.50
N PHE A 76 30.10 -27.66 41.66
CA PHE A 76 28.98 -26.76 41.95
C PHE A 76 28.94 -25.57 40.98
N VAL A 77 30.07 -24.90 40.76
CA VAL A 77 30.19 -23.76 39.83
C VAL A 77 29.92 -24.18 38.39
N VAL A 78 30.45 -25.32 37.96
CA VAL A 78 30.16 -25.89 36.63
C VAL A 78 28.66 -26.17 36.47
N LEU A 79 28.03 -26.79 37.47
CA LEU A 79 26.60 -27.10 37.44
C LEU A 79 25.75 -25.82 37.44
N ALA A 80 26.10 -24.82 38.25
CA ALA A 80 25.43 -23.53 38.28
C ALA A 80 25.55 -22.80 36.93
N GLY A 81 26.72 -22.82 36.30
CA GLY A 81 26.94 -22.28 34.95
C GLY A 81 26.11 -23.02 33.89
N ALA A 82 26.10 -24.35 33.92
CA ALA A 82 25.32 -25.18 32.99
C ALA A 82 23.80 -24.96 33.15
N LEU A 83 23.31 -24.90 34.40
CA LEU A 83 21.91 -24.59 34.69
C LEU A 83 21.54 -23.17 34.26
N GLY A 84 22.44 -22.20 34.43
CA GLY A 84 22.27 -20.84 33.95
C GLY A 84 22.19 -20.76 32.42
N LEU A 85 23.07 -21.46 31.70
CA LEU A 85 23.00 -21.58 30.24
C LEU A 85 21.69 -22.22 29.79
N PHE A 86 21.27 -23.31 30.46
CA PHE A 86 19.99 -23.96 30.17
C PHE A 86 18.81 -23.02 30.39
N ALA A 87 18.80 -22.28 31.50
CA ALA A 87 17.77 -21.28 31.79
C ALA A 87 17.78 -20.12 30.78
N GLN A 88 18.95 -19.64 30.35
CA GLN A 88 19.09 -18.66 29.27
C GLN A 88 18.43 -19.15 27.99
N LEU A 89 18.79 -20.36 27.53
CA LEU A 89 18.25 -20.94 26.29
C LEU A 89 16.74 -21.13 26.38
N LEU A 90 16.25 -21.63 27.53
CA LEU A 90 14.82 -21.85 27.77
C LEU A 90 14.04 -20.54 27.73
N PHE A 91 14.47 -19.53 28.50
CA PHE A 91 13.74 -18.26 28.61
C PHE A 91 13.86 -17.41 27.34
N ALA A 92 15.05 -17.35 26.73
CA ALA A 92 15.23 -16.65 25.45
C ALA A 92 14.42 -17.33 24.33
N GLY A 93 14.47 -18.66 24.24
CA GLY A 93 13.68 -19.42 23.27
C GLY A 93 12.18 -19.25 23.47
N ALA A 94 11.70 -19.31 24.72
CA ALA A 94 10.30 -19.06 25.04
C ALA A 94 9.87 -17.63 24.70
N ALA A 95 10.69 -16.63 25.04
CA ALA A 95 10.37 -15.24 24.73
C ALA A 95 10.33 -14.97 23.23
N THR A 96 11.32 -15.45 22.47
CA THR A 96 11.35 -15.33 21.00
C THR A 96 10.14 -16.04 20.38
N GLY A 97 9.80 -17.24 20.85
CA GLY A 97 8.61 -17.96 20.40
C GLY A 97 7.31 -17.19 20.67
N ILE A 98 7.15 -16.64 21.87
CA ILE A 98 6.00 -15.78 22.21
C ILE A 98 5.98 -14.52 21.33
N GLY A 99 7.12 -13.87 21.13
CA GLY A 99 7.27 -12.68 20.28
C GLY A 99 6.80 -12.92 18.85
N HIS A 100 7.27 -13.98 18.19
CA HIS A 100 6.82 -14.34 16.83
C HIS A 100 5.34 -14.74 16.76
N LEU A 101 4.81 -15.41 17.78
CA LEU A 101 3.38 -15.74 17.85
C LEU A 101 2.51 -14.49 17.98
N VAL A 102 2.94 -13.53 18.81
CA VAL A 102 2.26 -12.22 18.95
C VAL A 102 2.34 -11.45 17.65
N ASP A 103 3.52 -11.35 17.03
CA ASP A 103 3.71 -10.68 15.75
C ASP A 103 2.79 -11.25 14.67
N THR A 104 2.75 -12.58 14.50
CA THR A 104 1.88 -13.23 13.50
C THR A 104 0.41 -12.90 13.74
N ARG A 105 -0.04 -12.86 15.01
CA ARG A 105 -1.41 -12.49 15.38
C ARG A 105 -1.71 -11.01 15.09
N VAL A 106 -0.78 -10.12 15.41
CA VAL A 106 -0.90 -8.68 15.12
C VAL A 106 -0.98 -8.44 13.62
N GLN A 107 -0.09 -9.04 12.84
CA GLN A 107 -0.11 -8.91 11.38
C GLN A 107 -1.41 -9.44 10.77
N LEU A 108 -1.91 -10.59 11.24
CA LEU A 108 -3.19 -11.14 10.80
C LEU A 108 -4.35 -10.20 11.14
N ALA A 109 -4.35 -9.63 12.35
CA ALA A 109 -5.36 -8.66 12.76
C ALA A 109 -5.32 -7.38 11.90
N LEU A 110 -4.13 -6.84 11.63
CA LEU A 110 -3.96 -5.68 10.75
C LEU A 110 -4.45 -5.96 9.32
N ARG A 111 -4.10 -7.12 8.75
CA ARG A 111 -4.59 -7.52 7.41
C ARG A 111 -6.11 -7.66 7.36
N ARG A 112 -6.73 -8.21 8.41
CA ARG A 112 -8.20 -8.32 8.51
C ARG A 112 -8.86 -6.96 8.65
N LEU A 113 -8.32 -6.06 9.46
CA LEU A 113 -8.84 -4.70 9.60
C LEU A 113 -8.73 -3.92 8.29
N LEU A 114 -7.58 -4.00 7.62
CA LEU A 114 -7.40 -3.40 6.30
C LEU A 114 -8.37 -3.99 5.28
N ALA A 115 -8.57 -5.31 5.25
CA ALA A 115 -9.53 -5.94 4.34
C ALA A 115 -10.98 -5.52 4.62
N GLU A 116 -11.39 -5.46 5.89
CA GLU A 116 -12.72 -4.98 6.30
C GLU A 116 -12.92 -3.52 5.89
N GLN A 117 -11.92 -2.67 6.12
CA GLN A 117 -11.98 -1.27 5.76
C GLN A 117 -12.01 -1.06 4.25
N LEU A 118 -11.13 -1.71 3.49
CA LEU A 118 -11.11 -1.65 2.03
C LEU A 118 -12.43 -2.15 1.43
N GLY A 119 -13.12 -3.09 2.08
CA GLY A 119 -14.45 -3.53 1.66
C GLY A 119 -15.57 -2.50 1.87
N ARG A 120 -15.31 -1.42 2.62
CA ARG A 120 -16.32 -0.41 3.01
C ARG A 120 -16.03 0.99 2.48
N VAL A 121 -14.77 1.31 2.22
CA VAL A 121 -14.37 2.61 1.66
C VAL A 121 -15.05 2.83 0.30
N PRO A 122 -15.53 4.05 -0.01
CA PRO A 122 -16.20 4.35 -1.27
C PRO A 122 -15.38 3.93 -2.50
N LEU A 123 -16.05 3.39 -3.52
CA LEU A 123 -15.42 2.97 -4.78
C LEU A 123 -14.64 4.10 -5.47
N GLY A 124 -15.10 5.33 -5.31
CA GLY A 124 -14.43 6.52 -5.82
C GLY A 124 -13.05 6.80 -5.20
N TRP A 125 -12.77 6.26 -4.02
CA TRP A 125 -11.44 6.33 -3.42
C TRP A 125 -10.42 5.44 -4.16
N PHE A 126 -10.87 4.29 -4.69
CA PHE A 126 -10.05 3.35 -5.43
C PHE A 126 -9.71 3.83 -6.83
N SER A 127 -10.65 4.49 -7.52
CA SER A 127 -10.42 4.99 -8.89
C SER A 127 -9.30 6.04 -8.97
N ARG A 128 -8.94 6.66 -7.85
CA ARG A 128 -7.87 7.65 -7.75
C ARG A 128 -6.50 7.08 -7.34
N ARG A 129 -6.41 5.78 -7.01
CA ARG A 129 -5.19 5.17 -6.47
C ARG A 129 -4.66 4.04 -7.35
N ARG A 130 -3.34 3.88 -7.36
CA ARG A 130 -2.70 2.77 -8.08
C ARG A 130 -2.89 1.49 -7.27
N THR A 131 -3.34 0.42 -7.90
CA THR A 131 -3.53 -0.89 -7.24
C THR A 131 -2.26 -1.38 -6.52
N GLY A 132 -1.07 -1.08 -7.06
CA GLY A 132 0.21 -1.42 -6.43
C GLY A 132 0.46 -0.73 -5.09
N GLU A 133 -0.07 0.48 -4.89
CA GLU A 133 0.04 1.20 -3.61
C GLU A 133 -0.72 0.46 -2.51
N LEU A 134 -1.95 0.02 -2.79
CA LEU A 134 -2.77 -0.71 -1.82
C LEU A 134 -2.21 -2.11 -1.53
N ALA A 135 -1.68 -2.78 -2.55
CA ALA A 135 -1.00 -4.06 -2.39
C ALA A 135 0.23 -3.92 -1.46
N LYS A 136 1.00 -2.84 -1.62
CA LYS A 136 2.13 -2.52 -0.73
C LYS A 136 1.67 -2.32 0.71
N VAL A 137 0.58 -1.59 0.95
CA VAL A 137 0.07 -1.36 2.32
C VAL A 137 -0.37 -2.66 2.98
N VAL A 138 -1.11 -3.53 2.29
CA VAL A 138 -1.61 -4.79 2.86
C VAL A 138 -0.51 -5.86 2.99
N GLY A 139 0.49 -5.82 2.10
CA GLY A 139 1.59 -6.78 2.02
C GLY A 139 2.84 -6.30 2.79
N GLU A 140 3.61 -5.42 2.17
CA GLU A 140 4.93 -4.97 2.62
C GLU A 140 4.86 -4.16 3.91
N ASP A 141 3.94 -3.18 4.01
CA ASP A 141 3.90 -2.30 5.18
C ASP A 141 3.48 -3.05 6.46
N VAL A 142 2.55 -4.00 6.36
CA VAL A 142 2.22 -4.87 7.50
C VAL A 142 3.43 -5.70 7.92
N SER A 143 4.18 -6.23 6.96
CA SER A 143 5.40 -7.00 7.25
C SER A 143 6.54 -6.13 7.80
N ALA A 144 6.59 -4.85 7.44
CA ALA A 144 7.60 -3.90 7.95
C ALA A 144 7.48 -3.63 9.45
N VAL A 145 6.36 -3.99 10.09
CA VAL A 145 6.18 -3.90 11.55
C VAL A 145 6.82 -5.08 12.29
N HIS A 146 7.16 -6.17 11.58
CA HIS A 146 7.69 -7.41 12.16
C HIS A 146 8.92 -7.23 13.05
N PRO A 147 10.02 -6.58 12.59
CA PRO A 147 11.24 -6.47 13.41
C PRO A 147 10.97 -5.74 14.73
N PHE A 148 10.10 -4.73 14.67
CA PHE A 148 9.71 -3.92 15.82
C PHE A 148 8.94 -4.71 16.89
N ILE A 149 8.09 -5.66 16.48
CA ILE A 149 7.30 -6.47 17.43
C ILE A 149 8.11 -7.67 17.93
N ALA A 150 8.78 -8.38 17.03
CA ALA A 150 9.39 -9.67 17.34
C ALA A 150 10.80 -9.55 17.95
N HIS A 151 11.61 -8.57 17.51
CA HIS A 151 13.03 -8.52 17.85
C HIS A 151 13.40 -7.35 18.77
N THR A 152 12.86 -6.15 18.53
CA THR A 152 13.24 -4.94 19.28
C THR A 152 13.18 -5.09 20.80
N PRO A 153 12.16 -5.74 21.43
CA PRO A 153 12.18 -5.93 22.89
C PRO A 153 13.42 -6.69 23.37
N GLY A 154 13.83 -7.73 22.63
CA GLY A 154 14.99 -8.56 22.98
C GLY A 154 16.30 -7.83 22.77
N GLU A 155 16.41 -7.09 21.68
CA GLU A 155 17.55 -6.23 21.39
C GLU A 155 17.72 -5.16 22.47
N LEU A 156 16.63 -4.51 22.91
CA LEU A 156 16.68 -3.52 23.99
C LEU A 156 17.09 -4.15 25.32
N VAL A 157 16.53 -5.31 25.68
CA VAL A 157 16.94 -6.01 26.91
C VAL A 157 18.43 -6.38 26.85
N SER A 158 18.89 -6.94 25.72
CA SER A 158 20.30 -7.29 25.53
C SER A 158 21.22 -6.06 25.51
N ALA A 159 20.75 -4.94 24.98
CA ALA A 159 21.52 -3.70 24.86
C ALA A 159 21.61 -2.93 26.18
N PHE A 160 20.63 -3.03 27.07
CA PHE A 160 20.58 -2.21 28.29
C PHE A 160 20.69 -3.02 29.58
N VAL A 161 20.01 -4.17 29.69
CA VAL A 161 19.99 -4.96 30.93
C VAL A 161 21.30 -5.71 31.13
N VAL A 162 21.79 -6.41 30.10
CA VAL A 162 23.04 -7.18 30.19
C VAL A 162 24.23 -6.27 30.54
N PRO A 163 24.44 -5.11 29.86
CA PRO A 163 25.53 -4.20 30.20
C PRO A 163 25.36 -3.55 31.56
N LEU A 164 24.13 -3.22 31.98
CA LEU A 164 23.89 -2.64 33.30
C LEU A 164 24.26 -3.62 34.42
N VAL A 165 23.81 -4.87 34.33
CA VAL A 165 24.14 -5.89 35.34
C VAL A 165 25.63 -6.22 35.32
N SER A 166 26.22 -6.33 34.13
CA SER A 166 27.66 -6.52 33.95
C SER A 166 28.46 -5.37 34.58
N LEU A 167 28.06 -4.13 34.33
CA LEU A 167 28.72 -2.94 34.85
C LEU A 167 28.67 -2.89 36.38
N ILE A 168 27.49 -3.15 36.97
CA ILE A 168 27.32 -3.23 38.42
C ILE A 168 28.28 -4.27 39.00
N TYR A 169 28.33 -5.47 38.41
CA TYR A 169 29.23 -6.53 38.85
C TYR A 169 30.71 -6.13 38.72
N LEU A 170 31.14 -5.56 37.59
CA LEU A 170 32.53 -5.13 37.39
C LEU A 170 32.98 -4.08 38.41
N PHE A 171 32.11 -3.14 38.79
CA PHE A 171 32.40 -2.17 39.85
C PHE A 171 32.61 -2.82 41.22
N THR A 172 31.95 -3.94 41.50
CA THR A 172 32.19 -4.71 42.74
C THR A 172 33.52 -5.46 42.73
N VAL A 173 34.08 -5.73 41.55
CA VAL A 173 35.39 -6.40 41.39
C VAL A 173 36.53 -5.38 41.51
N ASP A 174 36.57 -4.38 40.62
CA ASP A 174 37.53 -3.27 40.71
C ASP A 174 37.01 -2.03 39.96
N TRP A 175 36.84 -0.93 40.67
CA TRP A 175 36.30 0.30 40.09
C TRP A 175 37.27 0.99 39.11
N ARG A 176 38.60 0.84 39.29
CA ARG A 176 39.63 1.47 38.44
C ARG A 176 39.64 0.81 37.06
N LEU A 177 39.70 -0.51 37.02
CA LEU A 177 39.65 -1.29 35.78
C LEU A 177 38.27 -1.18 35.10
N THR A 178 37.20 -0.99 35.86
CA THR A 178 35.88 -0.68 35.30
C THR A 178 35.89 0.63 34.52
N LEU A 179 36.47 1.70 35.07
CA LEU A 179 36.63 2.98 34.35
C LEU A 179 37.47 2.83 33.09
N ILE A 180 38.53 2.02 33.12
CA ILE A 180 39.34 1.71 31.93
C ILE A 180 38.50 0.97 30.88
N THR A 181 37.70 0.00 31.29
CA THR A 181 36.80 -0.76 30.40
C THR A 181 35.72 0.12 29.76
N LEU A 182 35.36 1.25 30.38
CA LEU A 182 34.42 2.23 29.83
C LEU A 182 35.06 3.19 28.82
N ILE A 183 36.39 3.23 28.65
CA ILE A 183 37.06 4.14 27.69
C ILE A 183 36.54 3.93 26.25
N PRO A 184 36.47 2.69 25.70
CA PRO A 184 35.87 2.43 24.38
C PRO A 184 34.43 2.93 24.26
N VAL A 185 33.61 2.72 25.29
CA VAL A 185 32.21 3.17 25.34
C VAL A 185 32.12 4.69 25.34
N ALA A 186 32.90 5.36 26.18
CA ALA A 186 32.96 6.82 26.26
C ALA A 186 33.47 7.43 24.94
N LEU A 187 34.48 6.84 24.32
CA LEU A 187 34.96 7.24 23.01
C LEU A 187 33.85 7.11 21.96
N ALA A 188 33.13 6.00 21.94
CA ALA A 188 32.02 5.84 21.02
C ALA A 188 30.90 6.87 21.26
N LEU A 189 30.51 7.12 22.52
CA LEU A 189 29.50 8.12 22.86
C LEU A 189 29.90 9.55 22.49
N THR A 190 31.19 9.89 22.49
CA THR A 190 31.67 11.21 22.02
C THR A 190 31.67 11.34 20.50
N LEU A 191 31.74 10.22 19.76
CA LEU A 191 31.67 10.19 18.30
C LEU A 191 30.22 10.28 17.77
N VAL A 192 29.21 9.78 18.51
CA VAL A 192 27.79 9.81 18.07
C VAL A 192 27.29 11.22 17.69
N PRO A 193 27.50 12.28 18.50
CA PRO A 193 27.05 13.63 18.17
C PRO A 193 27.62 14.17 16.86
N LEU A 194 28.80 13.72 16.44
CA LEU A 194 29.43 14.13 15.18
C LEU A 194 28.66 13.62 13.96
N MET A 195 27.92 12.52 14.10
CA MET A 195 27.01 12.00 13.07
C MET A 195 25.67 12.74 13.02
N MET A 196 25.32 13.48 14.08
CA MET A 196 24.03 14.16 14.24
C MET A 196 24.10 15.69 14.07
N THR A 197 25.19 16.22 13.51
CA THR A 197 25.31 17.68 13.31
C THR A 197 24.27 18.21 12.31
N PRO A 198 23.88 19.50 12.38
CA PRO A 198 22.92 20.09 11.43
C PRO A 198 23.36 19.98 9.97
N ALA A 199 24.66 19.90 9.70
CA ALA A 199 25.19 19.66 8.36
C ALA A 199 24.92 18.22 7.90
N ARG A 200 25.16 17.22 8.77
CA ARG A 200 24.90 15.79 8.48
C ARG A 200 23.42 15.49 8.31
N LEU A 201 22.56 16.07 9.16
CA LEU A 201 21.11 15.95 9.00
C LEU A 201 20.64 16.52 7.66
N ARG A 202 21.19 17.67 7.23
CA ARG A 202 20.89 18.25 5.91
C ARG A 202 21.37 17.37 4.76
N GLU A 203 22.56 16.79 4.87
CA GLU A 203 23.07 15.82 3.88
C GLU A 203 22.19 14.57 3.79
N GLN A 204 21.73 14.05 4.94
CA GLN A 204 20.81 12.91 4.99
C GLN A 204 19.45 13.24 4.36
N GLN A 205 18.88 14.42 4.65
CA GLN A 205 17.67 14.89 3.99
C GLN A 205 17.85 15.07 2.47
N ALA A 206 19.01 15.58 2.05
CA ALA A 206 19.33 15.71 0.64
C ALA A 206 19.45 14.34 -0.04
N PHE A 207 20.03 13.35 0.64
CA PHE A 207 20.09 11.97 0.19
C PHE A 207 18.69 11.36 0.04
N ASP A 208 17.82 11.50 1.06
CA ASP A 208 16.43 11.02 1.00
C ASP A 208 15.67 11.65 -0.17
N ALA A 209 15.84 12.96 -0.39
CA ALA A 209 15.23 13.67 -1.52
C ALA A 209 15.79 13.21 -2.88
N ALA A 210 17.10 12.94 -2.97
CA ALA A 210 17.74 12.45 -4.18
C ALA A 210 17.32 11.00 -4.50
N MET A 211 17.17 10.15 -3.49
CA MET A 211 16.57 8.80 -3.62
C MET A 211 15.17 8.86 -4.23
N GLY A 212 14.34 9.83 -3.81
CA GLY A 212 13.03 10.06 -4.44
C GLY A 212 13.14 10.44 -5.92
N ARG A 213 13.98 11.45 -6.24
CA ARG A 213 14.18 11.92 -7.62
C ARG A 213 14.68 10.83 -8.57
N ILE A 214 15.65 10.02 -8.14
CA ILE A 214 16.17 8.93 -8.98
C ILE A 214 15.10 7.84 -9.15
N ALA A 215 14.34 7.49 -8.11
CA ALA A 215 13.24 6.51 -8.21
C ALA A 215 12.16 6.98 -9.20
N ASP A 216 11.74 8.25 -9.12
CA ASP A 216 10.79 8.85 -10.06
C ASP A 216 11.33 8.81 -11.50
N SER A 217 12.61 9.16 -11.69
CA SER A 217 13.23 9.13 -13.01
C SER A 217 13.36 7.70 -13.57
N VAL A 218 13.59 6.68 -12.72
CA VAL A 218 13.57 5.27 -13.14
C VAL A 218 12.18 4.89 -13.62
N VAL A 219 11.14 5.24 -12.87
CA VAL A 219 9.76 4.96 -13.25
C VAL A 219 9.41 5.64 -14.58
N GLU A 220 9.74 6.93 -14.73
CA GLU A 220 9.55 7.69 -15.97
C GLU A 220 10.28 7.02 -17.15
N PHE A 221 11.54 6.64 -16.95
CA PHE A 221 12.37 6.01 -17.98
C PHE A 221 11.82 4.64 -18.40
N VAL A 222 11.43 3.79 -17.43
CA VAL A 222 10.91 2.45 -17.69
C VAL A 222 9.53 2.51 -18.36
N GLN A 223 8.62 3.36 -17.87
CA GLN A 223 7.29 3.52 -18.47
C GLN A 223 7.37 4.15 -19.87
N GLY A 224 8.30 5.09 -20.07
CA GLY A 224 8.50 5.79 -21.32
C GLY A 224 9.42 5.08 -22.32
N ILE A 225 10.02 3.93 -21.97
CA ILE A 225 11.12 3.34 -22.76
C ILE A 225 10.74 3.05 -24.21
N ALA A 226 9.50 2.60 -24.45
CA ALA A 226 8.99 2.32 -25.79
C ALA A 226 8.89 3.61 -26.61
N VAL A 227 8.40 4.70 -26.01
CA VAL A 227 8.30 6.02 -26.64
C VAL A 227 9.68 6.62 -26.88
N VAL A 228 10.59 6.51 -25.91
CA VAL A 228 11.98 6.98 -26.03
C VAL A 228 12.70 6.24 -27.15
N LYS A 229 12.50 4.93 -27.29
CA LYS A 229 13.11 4.13 -28.39
C LYS A 229 12.47 4.41 -29.75
N ALA A 230 11.17 4.68 -29.80
CA ALA A 230 10.44 4.88 -31.05
C ALA A 230 10.51 6.32 -31.58
N PHE A 231 10.50 7.32 -30.69
CA PHE A 231 10.34 8.73 -31.03
C PHE A 231 11.34 9.66 -30.33
N GLY A 232 12.12 9.15 -29.36
CA GLY A 232 13.07 9.96 -28.64
C GLY A 232 14.22 10.38 -29.56
N GLU A 233 14.45 11.68 -29.68
CA GLU A 233 15.76 12.17 -30.13
C GLU A 233 16.85 11.49 -29.29
N SER A 234 17.82 10.90 -29.98
CA SER A 234 19.00 10.22 -29.45
C SER A 234 19.52 10.87 -28.16
N GLY A 235 19.07 10.36 -27.00
CA GLY A 235 19.65 10.63 -25.69
C GLY A 235 18.97 11.64 -24.76
N ARG A 236 17.83 12.28 -25.07
CA ARG A 236 17.23 13.29 -24.14
C ARG A 236 16.68 12.70 -22.82
N ALA A 237 15.88 11.64 -22.90
CA ALA A 237 15.38 10.92 -21.71
C ALA A 237 16.51 10.18 -20.97
N HIS A 238 17.47 9.64 -21.73
CA HIS A 238 18.70 9.05 -21.18
C HIS A 238 19.51 10.08 -20.39
N ARG A 239 19.64 11.31 -20.90
CA ARG A 239 20.32 12.42 -20.20
C ARG A 239 19.65 12.74 -18.88
N ARG A 240 18.31 12.85 -18.83
CA ARG A 240 17.57 13.17 -17.60
C ARG A 240 17.77 12.10 -16.51
N PHE A 241 17.67 10.83 -16.88
CA PHE A 241 17.99 9.73 -15.96
C PHE A 241 19.45 9.75 -15.51
N ARG A 242 20.39 9.93 -16.45
CA ARG A 242 21.82 10.03 -16.11
C ARG A 242 22.11 11.20 -15.18
N THR A 243 21.55 12.38 -15.43
CA THR A 243 21.70 13.55 -14.55
C THR A 243 21.16 13.27 -13.16
N ALA A 244 19.98 12.63 -13.04
CA ALA A 244 19.45 12.25 -11.72
C ALA A 244 20.35 11.22 -11.01
N ALA A 245 20.92 10.26 -11.76
CA ALA A 245 21.85 9.27 -11.23
C ALA A 245 23.19 9.89 -10.80
N ASP A 246 23.74 10.81 -11.60
CA ASP A 246 24.99 11.53 -11.31
C ASP A 246 24.80 12.45 -10.10
N GLU A 247 23.67 13.19 -10.02
CA GLU A 247 23.33 14.03 -8.87
C GLU A 247 23.17 13.19 -7.59
N PHE A 248 22.49 12.03 -7.70
CA PHE A 248 22.37 11.09 -6.60
C PHE A 248 23.74 10.60 -6.13
N ALA A 249 24.60 10.19 -7.07
CA ALA A 249 25.95 9.72 -6.75
C ALA A 249 26.78 10.81 -6.05
N ASP A 250 26.71 12.07 -6.51
CA ASP A 250 27.39 13.20 -5.88
C ASP A 250 26.88 13.46 -4.45
N ILE A 251 25.56 13.45 -4.25
CA ILE A 251 24.95 13.63 -2.92
C ILE A 251 25.35 12.47 -1.99
N PHE A 252 25.24 11.23 -2.48
CA PHE A 252 25.62 10.03 -1.73
C PHE A 252 27.10 10.06 -1.34
N LEU A 253 28.00 10.36 -2.26
CA LEU A 253 29.43 10.43 -1.99
C LEU A 253 29.78 11.57 -1.02
N ARG A 254 29.09 12.72 -1.09
CA ARG A 254 29.27 13.80 -0.09
C ARG A 254 28.86 13.34 1.31
N MET A 255 27.69 12.71 1.43
CA MET A 255 27.19 12.16 2.70
C MET A 255 28.17 11.10 3.25
N VAL A 256 28.59 10.15 2.43
CA VAL A 256 29.54 9.09 2.82
C VAL A 256 30.89 9.67 3.21
N ARG A 257 31.49 10.58 2.43
CA ARG A 257 32.76 11.23 2.81
C ARG A 257 32.65 11.99 4.12
N GLY A 258 31.47 12.53 4.40
CA GLY A 258 31.15 13.21 5.65
C GLY A 258 31.10 12.30 6.87
N LEU A 259 30.49 11.12 6.72
CA LEU A 259 30.28 10.15 7.79
C LEU A 259 31.42 9.14 7.92
N ALA A 260 32.17 8.86 6.85
CA ALA A 260 33.19 7.81 6.80
C ALA A 260 34.30 7.96 7.85
N PRO A 261 34.87 9.16 8.14
CA PRO A 261 35.87 9.29 9.19
C PRO A 261 35.33 8.96 10.59
N VAL A 262 34.09 9.38 10.88
CA VAL A 262 33.43 9.10 12.16
C VAL A 262 33.06 7.62 12.25
N GLY A 263 32.54 7.05 11.16
CA GLY A 263 32.26 5.62 11.05
C GLY A 263 33.50 4.75 11.19
N ALA A 264 34.63 5.15 10.58
CA ALA A 264 35.91 4.46 10.73
C ALA A 264 36.42 4.53 12.17
N ALA A 265 36.30 5.69 12.83
CA ALA A 265 36.66 5.83 14.24
C ALA A 265 35.80 4.93 15.14
N MET A 266 34.49 4.84 14.88
CA MET A 266 33.59 3.90 15.57
C MET A 266 33.96 2.43 15.33
N GLN A 267 34.31 2.08 14.09
CA GLN A 267 34.77 0.74 13.70
C GLN A 267 36.13 0.37 14.30
N VAL A 268 36.87 1.32 14.88
CA VAL A 268 38.09 1.04 15.67
C VAL A 268 37.76 1.01 17.16
N ALA A 269 36.93 1.93 17.65
CA ALA A 269 36.65 2.10 19.08
C ALA A 269 35.72 1.04 19.67
N VAL A 270 34.76 0.52 18.91
CA VAL A 270 33.69 -0.36 19.40
C VAL A 270 34.02 -1.86 19.37
N PRO A 271 34.78 -2.40 18.39
CA PRO A 271 34.93 -3.85 18.26
C PRO A 271 35.62 -4.54 19.45
N PRO A 272 35.31 -5.84 19.67
CA PRO A 272 35.90 -6.63 20.75
C PRO A 272 37.44 -6.56 20.86
N PRO A 273 38.23 -6.57 19.76
CA PRO A 273 39.68 -6.50 19.87
C PRO A 273 40.20 -5.23 20.54
N PHE A 274 39.59 -4.07 20.28
CA PHE A 274 40.02 -2.82 20.89
C PHE A 274 39.65 -2.76 22.37
N VAL A 275 38.44 -3.24 22.72
CA VAL A 275 38.00 -3.38 24.12
C VAL A 275 38.96 -4.28 24.88
N LEU A 276 39.30 -5.45 24.33
CA LEU A 276 40.27 -6.37 24.93
C LEU A 276 41.66 -5.73 25.08
N LEU A 277 42.14 -5.01 24.07
CA LEU A 277 43.43 -4.32 24.13
C LEU A 277 43.49 -3.34 25.31
N VAL A 278 42.46 -2.49 25.45
CA VAL A 278 42.38 -1.49 26.54
C VAL A 278 42.31 -2.17 27.91
N VAL A 279 41.47 -3.20 28.03
CA VAL A 279 41.31 -3.97 29.27
C VAL A 279 42.60 -4.73 29.64
N LEU A 280 43.28 -5.35 28.67
CA LEU A 280 44.51 -6.10 28.90
C LEU A 280 45.66 -5.17 29.32
N ILE A 281 45.80 -4.00 28.70
CA ILE A 281 46.83 -3.02 29.08
C ILE A 281 46.58 -2.51 30.51
N GLY A 282 45.34 -2.09 30.82
CA GLY A 282 44.98 -1.62 32.15
C GLY A 282 45.11 -2.70 33.23
N GLY A 283 44.63 -3.90 32.92
CA GLY A 283 44.73 -5.06 33.79
C GLY A 283 46.17 -5.48 34.06
N ALA A 284 47.01 -5.56 33.03
CA ALA A 284 48.43 -5.90 33.18
C ALA A 284 49.18 -4.88 34.04
N ALA A 285 48.87 -3.57 33.90
CA ALA A 285 49.48 -2.53 34.73
C ALA A 285 49.10 -2.68 36.22
N LEU A 286 47.81 -2.93 36.52
CA LEU A 286 47.34 -3.14 37.89
C LEU A 286 47.89 -4.44 38.50
N ILE A 287 47.98 -5.52 37.72
CA ILE A 287 48.56 -6.79 38.16
C ILE A 287 50.05 -6.62 38.45
N ALA A 288 50.80 -5.94 37.57
CA ALA A 288 52.22 -5.67 37.77
C ALA A 288 52.49 -4.78 39.01
N GLY A 289 51.55 -3.88 39.34
CA GLY A 289 51.59 -3.07 40.55
C GLY A 289 51.18 -3.81 41.84
N GLY A 290 50.66 -5.05 41.74
CA GLY A 290 50.13 -5.80 42.88
C GLY A 290 48.74 -5.37 43.35
N ASP A 291 48.06 -4.51 42.58
CA ASP A 291 46.76 -3.91 42.88
C ASP A 291 45.56 -4.79 42.50
N LEU A 292 45.79 -5.83 41.68
CA LEU A 292 44.76 -6.71 41.13
C LEU A 292 45.29 -8.15 41.03
N ALA A 293 44.49 -9.13 41.45
CA ALA A 293 44.83 -10.55 41.24
C ALA A 293 44.60 -10.93 39.76
N PRO A 294 45.44 -11.80 39.15
CA PRO A 294 45.28 -12.20 37.75
C PRO A 294 43.90 -12.78 37.41
N ALA A 295 43.29 -13.52 38.35
CA ALA A 295 41.96 -14.10 38.17
C ALA A 295 40.85 -13.05 38.09
N ASP A 296 41.03 -11.88 38.71
CA ASP A 296 40.06 -10.78 38.71
C ASP A 296 40.06 -9.97 37.40
N LEU A 297 40.97 -10.28 36.47
CA LEU A 297 40.93 -9.75 35.10
C LEU A 297 39.88 -10.45 34.23
N LEU A 298 39.58 -11.73 34.48
CA LEU A 298 38.66 -12.55 33.67
C LEU A 298 37.25 -11.93 33.51
N PRO A 299 36.60 -11.38 34.56
CA PRO A 299 35.35 -10.65 34.43
C PRO A 299 35.36 -9.58 33.35
N PHE A 300 36.43 -8.79 33.29
CA PHE A 300 36.54 -7.66 32.37
C PHE A 300 36.74 -8.12 30.93
N LEU A 301 37.47 -9.23 30.72
CA LEU A 301 37.67 -9.82 29.41
C LEU A 301 36.40 -10.45 28.83
N LEU A 302 35.52 -10.99 29.69
CA LEU A 302 34.29 -11.65 29.27
C LEU A 302 33.09 -10.68 29.20
N LEU A 303 32.87 -9.91 30.27
CA LEU A 303 31.71 -9.03 30.42
C LEU A 303 31.94 -7.63 29.83
N GLY A 304 33.20 -7.17 29.80
CA GLY A 304 33.56 -5.86 29.23
C GLY A 304 33.21 -5.74 27.74
N LEU A 305 33.26 -6.85 27.00
CA LEU A 305 32.88 -6.92 25.59
C LEU A 305 31.40 -6.55 25.36
N GLY A 306 30.52 -6.86 26.31
CA GLY A 306 29.10 -6.56 26.22
C GLY A 306 28.78 -5.08 26.43
N LEU A 307 29.68 -4.29 27.02
CA LEU A 307 29.42 -2.89 27.38
C LEU A 307 29.28 -1.97 26.16
N THR A 308 29.80 -2.36 24.99
CA THR A 308 29.68 -1.58 23.75
C THR A 308 28.40 -1.87 22.95
N ALA A 309 27.65 -2.92 23.31
CA ALA A 309 26.40 -3.32 22.64
C ALA A 309 25.34 -2.19 22.53
N PRO A 310 25.06 -1.36 23.55
CA PRO A 310 24.05 -0.30 23.44
C PRO A 310 24.39 0.75 22.39
N VAL A 311 25.67 1.01 22.15
CA VAL A 311 26.11 1.94 21.10
C VAL A 311 25.73 1.40 19.72
N ALA A 312 25.93 0.10 19.47
CA ALA A 312 25.54 -0.54 18.21
C ALA A 312 24.01 -0.59 18.02
N ALA A 313 23.27 -0.85 19.10
CA ALA A 313 21.81 -0.90 19.07
C ALA A 313 21.16 0.45 18.72
N LEU A 314 21.76 1.57 19.14
CA LEU A 314 21.29 2.92 18.79
C LEU A 314 21.31 3.21 17.29
N GLY A 315 22.23 2.60 16.54
CA GLY A 315 22.32 2.75 15.07
C GLY A 315 21.25 1.96 14.32
N HIS A 316 21.27 0.63 14.49
CA HIS A 316 20.38 -0.27 13.73
C HIS A 316 18.91 -0.17 14.17
N GLY A 317 18.64 -0.02 15.47
CA GLY A 317 17.28 0.06 15.98
C GLY A 317 16.52 1.32 15.54
N PHE A 318 17.25 2.40 15.20
CA PHE A 318 16.64 3.65 14.75
C PHE A 318 16.05 3.54 13.35
N ASP A 319 16.72 2.85 12.43
CA ASP A 319 16.27 2.65 11.05
C ASP A 319 15.03 1.75 10.99
N ASP A 320 15.03 0.66 11.75
CA ASP A 320 13.87 -0.24 11.86
C ASP A 320 12.67 0.48 12.47
N MET A 321 12.88 1.30 13.50
CA MET A 321 11.83 2.08 14.13
C MET A 321 11.24 3.14 13.19
N GLN A 322 12.07 3.82 12.38
CA GLN A 322 11.57 4.75 11.36
C GLN A 322 10.76 4.02 10.28
N THR A 323 11.24 2.87 9.82
CA THR A 323 10.57 2.05 8.79
C THR A 323 9.21 1.58 9.28
N ALA A 324 9.15 1.02 10.48
CA ALA A 324 7.90 0.62 11.13
C ALA A 324 6.94 1.81 11.32
N ARG A 325 7.45 2.99 11.72
CA ARG A 325 6.62 4.19 11.89
C ARG A 325 5.99 4.65 10.58
N ARG A 326 6.77 4.74 9.49
CA ARG A 326 6.24 5.10 8.16
C ARG A 326 5.19 4.10 7.67
N ALA A 327 5.40 2.81 7.91
CA ALA A 327 4.45 1.76 7.57
C ALA A 327 3.14 1.90 8.38
N VAL A 328 3.24 2.11 9.69
CA VAL A 328 2.08 2.36 10.56
C VAL A 328 1.31 3.60 10.14
N ASP A 329 1.98 4.69 9.75
CA ASP A 329 1.31 5.92 9.29
C ASP A 329 0.53 5.69 7.99
N ARG A 330 1.07 4.91 7.04
CA ARG A 330 0.33 4.51 5.83
C ARG A 330 -0.87 3.62 6.14
N ILE A 331 -0.70 2.62 7.01
CA ILE A 331 -1.80 1.76 7.49
C ILE A 331 -2.89 2.60 8.15
N ARG A 332 -2.52 3.55 9.02
CA ARG A 332 -3.45 4.50 9.65
C ARG A 332 -4.18 5.34 8.62
N GLY A 333 -3.49 5.81 7.59
CA GLY A 333 -4.11 6.57 6.50
C GLY A 333 -5.26 5.81 5.85
N VAL A 334 -5.07 4.53 5.53
CA VAL A 334 -6.14 3.68 4.96
C VAL A 334 -7.26 3.40 5.97
N LEU A 335 -6.91 3.10 7.23
CA LEU A 335 -7.88 2.82 8.29
C LEU A 335 -8.71 4.05 8.71
N ALA A 336 -8.19 5.26 8.49
CA ALA A 336 -8.85 6.51 8.81
C ALA A 336 -9.75 7.03 7.68
N GLU A 337 -9.73 6.40 6.50
CA GLU A 337 -10.54 6.84 5.38
C GLU A 337 -12.04 6.76 5.72
N PRO A 338 -12.81 7.85 5.51
CA PRO A 338 -14.24 7.82 5.78
C PRO A 338 -14.99 6.84 4.87
N VAL A 339 -15.91 6.09 5.48
CA VAL A 339 -16.88 5.25 4.79
C VAL A 339 -18.13 6.08 4.51
N LEU A 340 -18.80 5.83 3.37
CA LEU A 340 -20.07 6.49 3.08
C LEU A 340 -21.13 6.12 4.13
N PRO A 341 -21.83 7.10 4.72
CA PRO A 341 -22.88 6.83 5.70
C PRO A 341 -23.96 5.92 5.12
N GLN A 342 -24.31 4.88 5.88
CA GLN A 342 -25.45 4.02 5.59
C GLN A 342 -26.69 4.54 6.33
N PRO A 343 -27.87 4.60 5.68
CA PRO A 343 -29.10 5.02 6.33
C PRO A 343 -29.52 4.02 7.42
N ALA A 344 -29.90 4.53 8.59
CA ALA A 344 -30.41 3.68 9.69
C ALA A 344 -31.75 3.01 9.33
N HIS A 345 -32.56 3.70 8.54
CA HIS A 345 -33.84 3.22 8.03
C HIS A 345 -33.86 3.41 6.51
N PRO A 346 -33.39 2.41 5.73
CA PRO A 346 -33.31 2.53 4.28
C PRO A 346 -34.69 2.61 3.65
N VAL A 347 -34.81 3.43 2.61
CA VAL A 347 -36.03 3.61 1.83
C VAL A 347 -35.83 3.01 0.45
N ALA A 348 -36.72 2.10 0.06
CA ALA A 348 -36.68 1.51 -1.28
C ALA A 348 -37.23 2.50 -2.33
N PRO A 349 -36.54 2.68 -3.48
CA PRO A 349 -37.04 3.52 -4.55
C PRO A 349 -38.31 2.90 -5.17
N ARG A 350 -39.33 3.72 -5.45
CA ARG A 350 -40.61 3.26 -6.03
C ARG A 350 -40.61 3.18 -7.56
N LYS A 351 -39.74 3.96 -8.20
CA LYS A 351 -39.58 4.10 -9.66
C LYS A 351 -38.09 4.21 -10.00
N HIS A 352 -37.75 4.28 -11.28
CA HIS A 352 -36.36 4.31 -11.74
C HIS A 352 -35.94 5.62 -12.41
N ARG A 353 -36.76 6.68 -12.29
CA ARG A 353 -36.40 8.03 -12.73
C ARG A 353 -35.24 8.56 -11.90
N VAL A 354 -34.21 9.08 -12.55
CA VAL A 354 -33.02 9.64 -11.87
C VAL A 354 -33.03 11.16 -11.99
N GLU A 355 -32.82 11.85 -10.89
CA GLU A 355 -32.81 13.31 -10.83
C GLU A 355 -31.59 13.82 -10.08
N LEU A 356 -30.85 14.74 -10.68
CA LEU A 356 -29.81 15.52 -10.05
C LEU A 356 -30.39 16.91 -9.81
N ARG A 357 -30.39 17.38 -8.55
CA ARG A 357 -30.93 18.68 -8.16
C ARG A 357 -29.84 19.52 -7.51
N GLY A 358 -29.43 20.58 -8.19
CA GLY A 358 -28.41 21.53 -7.74
C GLY A 358 -27.07 20.88 -7.35
N VAL A 359 -26.70 19.78 -8.00
CA VAL A 359 -25.57 18.96 -7.56
C VAL A 359 -24.24 19.70 -7.75
N ARG A 360 -23.49 19.82 -6.66
CA ARG A 360 -22.13 20.37 -6.62
C ARG A 360 -21.18 19.33 -6.05
N PHE A 361 -20.03 19.16 -6.69
CA PHE A 361 -19.05 18.17 -6.27
C PHE A 361 -17.63 18.58 -6.63
N GLY A 362 -16.69 18.22 -5.78
CA GLY A 362 -15.25 18.37 -5.98
C GLY A 362 -14.52 17.27 -5.23
N TYR A 363 -13.41 16.78 -5.79
CA TYR A 363 -12.61 15.72 -5.14
C TYR A 363 -11.81 16.22 -3.95
N ASP A 364 -11.46 17.51 -3.96
CA ASP A 364 -10.69 18.20 -2.94
C ASP A 364 -11.40 19.49 -2.52
N ALA A 365 -11.21 19.91 -1.28
CA ALA A 365 -11.79 21.15 -0.77
C ALA A 365 -11.32 22.35 -1.61
N GLY A 366 -12.27 23.17 -2.07
CA GLY A 366 -11.99 24.37 -2.86
C GLY A 366 -11.89 24.18 -4.37
N HIS A 367 -11.99 22.95 -4.88
CA HIS A 367 -12.01 22.68 -6.33
C HIS A 367 -13.29 21.99 -6.78
N GLU A 368 -14.31 22.79 -7.15
CA GLU A 368 -15.57 22.27 -7.72
C GLU A 368 -15.38 21.80 -9.17
N VAL A 369 -15.63 20.50 -9.37
CA VAL A 369 -15.68 19.82 -10.68
C VAL A 369 -17.09 19.89 -11.28
N LEU A 370 -18.13 19.76 -10.45
CA LEU A 370 -19.54 19.93 -10.84
C LEU A 370 -20.11 21.14 -10.09
N ARG A 371 -20.82 22.01 -10.80
CA ARG A 371 -21.16 23.37 -10.34
C ARG A 371 -22.65 23.67 -10.48
N GLY A 372 -23.49 22.92 -9.74
CA GLY A 372 -24.93 23.10 -9.72
C GLY A 372 -25.60 22.42 -10.91
N ILE A 373 -25.46 21.10 -11.00
CA ILE A 373 -26.05 20.28 -12.05
C ILE A 373 -27.51 19.99 -11.73
N ASP A 374 -28.39 20.40 -12.62
CA ASP A 374 -29.81 20.02 -12.66
C ASP A 374 -30.06 19.16 -13.90
N LEU A 375 -30.32 17.88 -13.70
CA LEU A 375 -30.50 16.91 -14.78
C LEU A 375 -31.55 15.89 -14.41
N THR A 376 -32.41 15.54 -15.36
CA THR A 376 -33.38 14.46 -15.23
C THR A 376 -33.12 13.42 -16.30
N LEU A 377 -33.07 12.16 -15.89
CA LEU A 377 -32.98 11.00 -16.78
C LEU A 377 -34.30 10.27 -16.71
N GLU A 378 -35.03 10.27 -17.83
CA GLU A 378 -36.36 9.67 -17.89
C GLU A 378 -36.27 8.14 -18.08
N PRO A 379 -37.14 7.36 -17.42
CA PRO A 379 -37.19 5.90 -17.58
C PRO A 379 -37.32 5.47 -19.05
N GLY A 380 -36.66 4.36 -19.42
CA GLY A 380 -36.70 3.80 -20.78
C GLY A 380 -35.98 4.63 -21.85
N THR A 381 -35.25 5.69 -21.47
CA THR A 381 -34.51 6.53 -22.41
C THR A 381 -33.00 6.31 -22.34
N VAL A 382 -32.33 6.56 -23.46
CA VAL A 382 -30.88 6.62 -23.57
C VAL A 382 -30.43 8.08 -23.57
N THR A 383 -29.63 8.46 -22.58
CA THR A 383 -29.03 9.80 -22.48
C THR A 383 -27.52 9.75 -22.72
N ALA A 384 -27.07 10.44 -23.76
CA ALA A 384 -25.64 10.61 -24.05
C ALA A 384 -25.05 11.83 -23.32
N ILE A 385 -23.96 11.63 -22.59
CA ILE A 385 -23.20 12.71 -21.94
C ILE A 385 -21.96 13.01 -22.79
N VAL A 386 -21.84 14.24 -23.25
CA VAL A 386 -20.74 14.70 -24.12
C VAL A 386 -20.09 15.97 -23.58
N GLY A 387 -18.91 16.30 -24.09
CA GLY A 387 -18.17 17.49 -23.69
C GLY A 387 -16.66 17.30 -23.74
N PRO A 388 -15.87 18.38 -23.65
CA PRO A 388 -14.41 18.32 -23.69
C PRO A 388 -13.84 17.46 -22.56
N SER A 389 -12.59 17.03 -22.68
CA SER A 389 -11.89 16.36 -21.58
C SER A 389 -11.83 17.29 -20.35
N GLY A 390 -11.95 16.74 -19.15
CA GLY A 390 -11.97 17.53 -17.91
C GLY A 390 -13.27 18.28 -17.59
N SER A 391 -14.32 18.19 -18.43
CA SER A 391 -15.62 18.86 -18.18
C SER A 391 -16.43 18.29 -17.01
N GLY A 392 -16.04 17.15 -16.44
CA GLY A 392 -16.73 16.50 -15.32
C GLY A 392 -17.66 15.33 -15.69
N LYS A 393 -17.64 14.84 -16.94
CA LYS A 393 -18.51 13.72 -17.41
C LYS A 393 -18.39 12.46 -16.55
N SER A 394 -17.17 11.93 -16.38
CA SER A 394 -16.93 10.73 -15.58
C SER A 394 -17.33 10.96 -14.12
N THR A 395 -17.08 12.15 -13.58
CA THR A 395 -17.51 12.53 -12.23
C THR A 395 -19.03 12.52 -12.10
N LEU A 396 -19.77 13.10 -13.07
CA LEU A 396 -21.23 13.12 -13.09
C LEU A 396 -21.81 11.71 -13.04
N VAL A 397 -21.31 10.81 -13.90
CA VAL A 397 -21.84 9.44 -13.98
C VAL A 397 -21.44 8.58 -12.78
N GLN A 398 -20.28 8.85 -12.14
CA GLN A 398 -19.83 8.16 -10.92
C GLN A 398 -20.69 8.50 -9.68
N LEU A 399 -21.42 9.62 -9.69
CA LEU A 399 -22.37 9.96 -8.63
C LEU A 399 -23.65 9.09 -8.70
N LEU A 400 -24.01 8.56 -9.88
CA LEU A 400 -25.22 7.76 -10.06
C LEU A 400 -25.19 6.42 -9.29
N PRO A 401 -24.10 5.63 -9.30
CA PRO A 401 -23.94 4.47 -8.43
C PRO A 401 -23.44 4.85 -7.02
N ARG A 402 -23.48 6.14 -6.64
CA ARG A 402 -23.02 6.67 -5.36
C ARG A 402 -21.56 6.29 -5.02
N PHE A 403 -20.64 6.39 -5.99
CA PHE A 403 -19.21 6.23 -5.69
C PHE A 403 -18.68 7.36 -4.82
N PHE A 404 -19.38 8.49 -4.82
CA PHE A 404 -19.21 9.62 -3.91
C PHE A 404 -20.58 10.21 -3.57
N ASP A 405 -20.68 10.87 -2.41
CA ASP A 405 -21.80 11.76 -2.11
C ASP A 405 -21.50 13.17 -2.63
N PRO A 406 -22.50 13.91 -3.17
CA PRO A 406 -22.32 15.29 -3.58
C PRO A 406 -22.01 16.20 -2.38
N VAL A 407 -21.21 17.24 -2.60
CA VAL A 407 -20.88 18.25 -1.57
C VAL A 407 -22.10 19.12 -1.24
N ALA A 408 -22.89 19.45 -2.26
CA ALA A 408 -24.20 20.09 -2.09
C ALA A 408 -25.18 19.61 -3.16
N GLY A 409 -26.48 19.76 -2.90
CA GLY A 409 -27.55 19.20 -3.73
C GLY A 409 -27.85 17.74 -3.39
N SER A 410 -28.56 17.07 -4.28
CA SER A 410 -29.01 15.68 -4.10
C SER A 410 -29.10 14.94 -5.43
N VAL A 411 -28.76 13.65 -5.40
CA VAL A 411 -29.07 12.71 -6.48
C VAL A 411 -30.22 11.84 -5.98
N LEU A 412 -31.31 11.77 -6.74
CA LEU A 412 -32.50 11.02 -6.39
C LEU A 412 -32.75 9.90 -7.39
N LEU A 413 -33.21 8.76 -6.89
CA LEU A 413 -33.66 7.60 -7.67
C LEU A 413 -35.10 7.28 -7.25
N GLY A 414 -36.04 7.40 -8.19
CA GLY A 414 -37.46 7.18 -7.91
C GLY A 414 -38.05 8.15 -6.87
N GLY A 415 -37.46 9.35 -6.74
CA GLY A 415 -37.83 10.36 -5.76
C GLY A 415 -37.18 10.21 -4.37
N VAL A 416 -36.33 9.20 -4.16
CA VAL A 416 -35.59 8.97 -2.91
C VAL A 416 -34.14 9.38 -3.10
N ASP A 417 -33.55 10.12 -2.16
CA ASP A 417 -32.13 10.49 -2.22
C ASP A 417 -31.25 9.23 -2.11
N LEU A 418 -30.19 9.13 -2.92
CA LEU A 418 -29.28 7.97 -2.89
C LEU A 418 -28.69 7.70 -1.50
N ARG A 419 -28.57 8.74 -0.66
CA ARG A 419 -28.09 8.62 0.74
C ARG A 419 -29.06 7.89 1.66
N GLU A 420 -30.33 7.78 1.27
CA GLU A 420 -31.39 7.11 2.02
C GLU A 420 -31.65 5.68 1.53
N ILE A 421 -30.98 5.24 0.45
CA ILE A 421 -31.10 3.90 -0.10
C ILE A 421 -29.96 3.02 0.46
N ALA A 422 -30.26 1.77 0.81
CA ALA A 422 -29.21 0.81 1.17
C ALA A 422 -28.34 0.46 -0.04
N ASP A 423 -27.02 0.37 0.13
CA ASP A 423 -26.08 0.07 -0.97
C ASP A 423 -26.45 -1.18 -1.77
N ARG A 424 -26.91 -2.23 -1.08
CA ARG A 424 -27.34 -3.48 -1.74
C ARG A 424 -28.49 -3.26 -2.73
N ASP A 425 -29.45 -2.42 -2.35
CA ASP A 425 -30.62 -2.11 -3.19
C ASP A 425 -30.23 -1.13 -4.31
N LEU A 426 -29.34 -0.19 -4.02
CA LEU A 426 -28.77 0.71 -5.01
C LEU A 426 -28.03 -0.07 -6.11
N TYR A 427 -27.11 -0.98 -5.76
CA TYR A 427 -26.35 -1.77 -6.74
C TYR A 427 -27.18 -2.85 -7.45
N ARG A 428 -28.36 -3.19 -6.94
CA ARG A 428 -29.37 -3.97 -7.66
C ARG A 428 -30.20 -3.13 -8.63
N THR A 429 -30.20 -1.81 -8.46
CA THR A 429 -30.97 -0.89 -9.30
C THR A 429 -30.11 -0.17 -10.33
N VAL A 430 -28.82 0.02 -10.04
CA VAL A 430 -27.85 0.74 -10.87
C VAL A 430 -26.65 -0.15 -11.17
N SER A 431 -26.43 -0.48 -12.45
CA SER A 431 -25.20 -1.11 -12.94
C SER A 431 -24.27 -0.09 -13.55
N PHE A 432 -22.97 -0.36 -13.43
CA PHE A 432 -21.91 0.49 -13.96
C PHE A 432 -20.89 -0.34 -14.76
N VAL A 433 -20.58 0.09 -15.97
CA VAL A 433 -19.49 -0.46 -16.80
C VAL A 433 -18.36 0.56 -16.83
N PHE A 434 -17.22 0.17 -16.24
CA PHE A 434 -16.01 0.99 -16.18
C PHE A 434 -15.31 1.05 -17.54
N GLN A 435 -14.66 2.18 -17.81
CA GLN A 435 -13.73 2.34 -18.93
C GLN A 435 -12.57 1.33 -18.85
N ASP A 436 -11.90 1.27 -17.69
CA ASP A 436 -10.84 0.29 -17.42
C ASP A 436 -11.43 -0.99 -16.80
N VAL A 437 -11.68 -1.99 -17.63
CA VAL A 437 -12.23 -3.26 -17.15
C VAL A 437 -11.17 -4.09 -16.44
N ARG A 438 -11.52 -4.54 -15.22
CA ARG A 438 -10.76 -5.54 -14.47
C ARG A 438 -11.60 -6.81 -14.32
N LEU A 439 -10.99 -7.93 -14.67
CA LEU A 439 -11.56 -9.26 -14.49
C LEU A 439 -10.88 -9.95 -13.31
N LEU A 440 -11.66 -10.74 -12.57
CA LEU A 440 -11.15 -11.54 -11.47
C LEU A 440 -10.42 -12.76 -12.03
N ARG A 441 -9.43 -13.25 -11.28
CA ARG A 441 -8.78 -14.54 -11.54
C ARG A 441 -9.74 -15.69 -11.18
N ALA A 442 -10.74 -15.87 -12.03
CA ALA A 442 -11.83 -16.81 -11.93
C ALA A 442 -12.21 -17.26 -13.36
N SER A 443 -13.12 -18.23 -13.50
CA SER A 443 -13.62 -18.62 -14.81
C SER A 443 -14.31 -17.45 -15.53
N VAL A 444 -14.40 -17.52 -16.86
CA VAL A 444 -15.18 -16.54 -17.64
C VAL A 444 -16.64 -16.51 -17.18
N ALA A 445 -17.23 -17.66 -16.91
CA ALA A 445 -18.60 -17.75 -16.42
C ALA A 445 -18.79 -17.05 -15.06
N GLU A 446 -17.88 -17.26 -14.10
CA GLU A 446 -17.92 -16.57 -12.80
C GLU A 446 -17.73 -15.05 -12.96
N ASN A 447 -16.87 -14.62 -13.89
CA ASN A 447 -16.68 -13.21 -14.19
C ASN A 447 -17.96 -12.54 -14.73
N ILE A 448 -18.73 -13.25 -15.57
CA ILE A 448 -20.01 -12.76 -16.09
C ILE A 448 -21.08 -12.81 -14.99
N ALA A 449 -21.16 -13.91 -14.24
CA ALA A 449 -22.13 -14.14 -13.16
C ALA A 449 -21.85 -13.34 -11.89
N LEU A 450 -20.84 -12.47 -11.85
CA LEU A 450 -20.42 -11.78 -10.63
C LEU A 450 -21.55 -10.98 -9.96
N ALA A 451 -22.43 -10.35 -10.76
CA ALA A 451 -23.59 -9.60 -10.26
C ALA A 451 -24.77 -10.49 -9.84
N VAL A 452 -24.84 -11.71 -10.38
CA VAL A 452 -25.90 -12.69 -10.13
C VAL A 452 -25.24 -14.08 -9.91
N PRO A 453 -24.65 -14.33 -8.73
CA PRO A 453 -23.80 -15.52 -8.51
C PRO A 453 -24.51 -16.87 -8.70
N HIS A 454 -25.85 -16.87 -8.63
CA HIS A 454 -26.70 -18.04 -8.83
C HIS A 454 -27.29 -18.11 -10.24
N ALA A 455 -26.80 -17.31 -11.19
CA ALA A 455 -27.26 -17.37 -12.57
C ALA A 455 -27.03 -18.75 -13.16
N ASP A 456 -28.03 -19.28 -13.86
CA ASP A 456 -27.88 -20.52 -14.59
C ASP A 456 -26.92 -20.34 -15.78
N ARG A 457 -26.31 -21.44 -16.22
CA ARG A 457 -25.35 -21.40 -17.32
C ARG A 457 -26.00 -20.86 -18.61
N ALA A 458 -27.29 -21.11 -18.80
CA ALA A 458 -28.03 -20.60 -19.94
C ALA A 458 -28.12 -19.08 -19.94
N ALA A 459 -28.38 -18.42 -18.80
CA ALA A 459 -28.40 -16.97 -18.69
C ALA A 459 -27.01 -16.37 -18.96
N VAL A 460 -25.96 -16.99 -18.42
CA VAL A 460 -24.57 -16.57 -18.70
C VAL A 460 -24.27 -16.63 -20.21
N ILE A 461 -24.69 -17.70 -20.88
CA ILE A 461 -24.52 -17.83 -22.34
C ILE A 461 -25.34 -16.79 -23.10
N ARG A 462 -26.60 -16.56 -22.72
CA ARG A 462 -27.45 -15.52 -23.34
C ARG A 462 -26.83 -14.14 -23.22
N ALA A 463 -26.37 -13.77 -22.02
CA ALA A 463 -25.73 -12.48 -21.78
C ALA A 463 -24.43 -12.32 -22.60
N ALA A 464 -23.62 -13.37 -22.70
CA ALA A 464 -22.42 -13.38 -23.53
C ALA A 464 -22.71 -13.27 -25.04
N ARG A 465 -23.81 -13.85 -25.52
CA ARG A 465 -24.26 -13.68 -26.92
C ARG A 465 -24.71 -12.26 -27.19
N LEU A 466 -25.52 -11.69 -26.31
CA LEU A 466 -25.94 -10.29 -26.40
C LEU A 466 -24.75 -9.31 -26.40
N ALA A 467 -23.73 -9.61 -25.60
CA ALA A 467 -22.50 -8.81 -25.57
C ALA A 467 -21.51 -9.14 -26.70
N ASN A 468 -21.88 -9.98 -27.68
CA ASN A 468 -21.04 -10.40 -28.80
C ASN A 468 -19.64 -10.96 -28.39
N ILE A 469 -19.60 -11.81 -27.36
CA ILE A 469 -18.35 -12.45 -26.89
C ILE A 469 -18.44 -13.97 -26.82
N HIS A 470 -19.62 -14.56 -27.05
CA HIS A 470 -19.84 -16.01 -26.96
C HIS A 470 -18.86 -16.86 -27.77
N ASP A 471 -18.74 -16.58 -29.06
CA ASP A 471 -17.92 -17.41 -29.97
C ASP A 471 -16.45 -17.36 -29.56
N ARG A 472 -15.97 -16.16 -29.19
CA ARG A 472 -14.63 -15.99 -28.66
C ARG A 472 -14.39 -16.74 -27.36
N ILE A 473 -15.40 -16.83 -26.48
CA ILE A 473 -15.29 -17.62 -25.25
C ILE A 473 -15.16 -19.11 -25.57
N LEU A 474 -15.88 -19.61 -26.58
CA LEU A 474 -15.81 -21.02 -27.00
C LEU A 474 -14.45 -21.41 -27.59
N GLU A 475 -13.72 -20.46 -28.16
CA GLU A 475 -12.35 -20.65 -28.66
C GLU A 475 -11.30 -20.76 -27.53
N LEU A 476 -11.66 -20.43 -26.29
CA LEU A 476 -10.74 -20.57 -25.16
C LEU A 476 -10.53 -22.05 -24.80
N PRO A 477 -9.38 -22.43 -24.20
CA PRO A 477 -9.03 -23.84 -23.97
C PRO A 477 -10.09 -24.67 -23.23
N ARG A 478 -10.84 -24.04 -22.31
CA ARG A 478 -11.91 -24.67 -21.52
C ARG A 478 -13.25 -23.94 -21.70
N GLY A 479 -13.42 -23.20 -22.80
CA GLY A 479 -14.60 -22.40 -23.03
C GLY A 479 -14.86 -21.40 -21.90
N TYR A 480 -16.10 -21.38 -21.41
CA TYR A 480 -16.55 -20.58 -20.27
C TYR A 480 -15.88 -20.91 -18.93
N ASP A 481 -15.31 -22.11 -18.78
CA ASP A 481 -14.62 -22.54 -17.55
C ASP A 481 -13.13 -22.20 -17.57
N SER A 482 -12.65 -21.54 -18.64
CA SER A 482 -11.29 -21.01 -18.72
C SER A 482 -11.08 -19.94 -17.66
N VAL A 483 -10.01 -20.08 -16.86
CA VAL A 483 -9.67 -19.14 -15.79
C VAL A 483 -8.85 -17.99 -16.36
N ILE A 484 -9.35 -16.77 -16.20
CA ILE A 484 -8.67 -15.55 -16.66
C ILE A 484 -7.33 -15.39 -15.93
N GLY A 485 -6.26 -15.13 -16.69
CA GLY A 485 -4.89 -15.00 -16.19
C GLY A 485 -4.16 -16.32 -15.90
N VAL A 486 -4.80 -17.47 -16.12
CA VAL A 486 -4.18 -18.79 -16.05
C VAL A 486 -4.31 -19.50 -17.40
N ASP A 487 -5.54 -19.72 -17.87
CA ASP A 487 -5.82 -20.41 -19.12
C ASP A 487 -6.05 -19.46 -20.30
N ALA A 488 -6.48 -18.23 -20.02
CA ALA A 488 -6.88 -17.27 -21.03
C ALA A 488 -6.44 -15.84 -20.69
N GLY A 489 -5.90 -15.15 -21.70
CA GLY A 489 -5.76 -13.69 -21.72
C GLY A 489 -6.80 -13.11 -22.67
N LEU A 490 -7.50 -12.06 -22.22
CA LEU A 490 -8.42 -11.30 -23.06
C LEU A 490 -7.79 -9.96 -23.40
N SER A 491 -7.94 -9.54 -24.66
CA SER A 491 -7.66 -8.17 -25.09
C SER A 491 -8.58 -7.17 -24.36
N GLY A 492 -8.24 -5.88 -24.41
CA GLY A 492 -9.05 -4.83 -23.78
C GLY A 492 -10.51 -4.85 -24.23
N GLY A 493 -10.76 -4.96 -25.54
CA GLY A 493 -12.10 -5.03 -26.09
C GLY A 493 -12.86 -6.31 -25.71
N GLU A 494 -12.20 -7.46 -25.65
CA GLU A 494 -12.82 -8.71 -25.18
C GLU A 494 -13.19 -8.64 -23.68
N ALA A 495 -12.29 -8.10 -22.84
CA ALA A 495 -12.57 -7.88 -21.43
C ALA A 495 -13.74 -6.92 -21.24
N GLN A 496 -13.82 -5.85 -22.05
CA GLN A 496 -14.93 -4.91 -22.08
C GLN A 496 -16.27 -5.61 -22.37
N ARG A 497 -16.30 -6.48 -23.38
CA ARG A 497 -17.51 -7.28 -23.69
C ARG A 497 -17.89 -8.24 -22.58
N VAL A 498 -16.94 -8.83 -21.85
CA VAL A 498 -17.24 -9.62 -20.65
C VAL A 498 -17.89 -8.74 -19.56
N SER A 499 -17.44 -7.49 -19.38
CA SER A 499 -18.07 -6.55 -18.45
C SER A 499 -19.46 -6.11 -18.89
N ILE A 500 -19.70 -5.95 -20.20
CA ILE A 500 -21.02 -5.68 -20.74
C ILE A 500 -21.95 -6.88 -20.52
N ALA A 501 -21.48 -8.10 -20.78
CA ALA A 501 -22.24 -9.32 -20.50
C ALA A 501 -22.64 -9.40 -19.01
N ARG A 502 -21.74 -9.03 -18.10
CA ARG A 502 -22.03 -8.94 -16.66
C ARG A 502 -23.15 -7.94 -16.37
N ALA A 503 -23.12 -6.75 -16.96
CA ALA A 503 -24.15 -5.74 -16.79
C ALA A 503 -25.50 -6.16 -17.38
N LEU A 504 -25.49 -6.80 -18.56
CA LEU A 504 -26.69 -7.34 -19.20
C LEU A 504 -27.31 -8.49 -18.40
N LEU A 505 -26.48 -9.34 -17.77
CA LEU A 505 -26.96 -10.39 -16.87
C LEU A 505 -27.57 -9.84 -15.58
N ALA A 506 -27.02 -8.74 -15.06
CA ALA A 506 -27.56 -8.05 -13.88
C ALA A 506 -28.93 -7.41 -14.15
N ASP A 507 -29.16 -6.99 -15.39
CA ASP A 507 -30.42 -6.42 -15.90
C ASP A 507 -31.04 -5.34 -15.00
N THR A 508 -30.20 -4.38 -14.58
CA THR A 508 -30.62 -3.34 -13.65
C THR A 508 -31.39 -2.22 -14.35
N PRO A 509 -32.42 -1.62 -13.71
CA PRO A 509 -33.23 -0.54 -14.28
C PRO A 509 -32.47 0.73 -14.69
N VAL A 510 -31.31 1.00 -14.10
CA VAL A 510 -30.42 2.09 -14.50
C VAL A 510 -29.08 1.48 -14.92
N LEU A 511 -28.62 1.77 -16.13
CA LEU A 511 -27.34 1.30 -16.66
C LEU A 511 -26.45 2.50 -17.01
N VAL A 512 -25.25 2.52 -16.44
CA VAL A 512 -24.24 3.55 -16.67
C VAL A 512 -23.06 2.98 -17.43
N LEU A 513 -22.72 3.60 -18.56
CA LEU A 513 -21.66 3.17 -19.47
C LEU A 513 -20.61 4.27 -19.59
N ASP A 514 -19.42 4.06 -19.03
CA ASP A 514 -18.29 4.98 -19.16
C ASP A 514 -17.40 4.52 -20.33
N GLU A 515 -17.59 5.16 -21.50
CA GLU A 515 -16.80 4.91 -22.71
C GLU A 515 -16.75 3.42 -23.14
N ALA A 516 -17.86 2.71 -22.96
CA ALA A 516 -17.94 1.24 -23.04
C ALA A 516 -17.70 0.62 -24.43
N THR A 517 -17.46 1.41 -25.48
CA THR A 517 -17.28 0.93 -26.86
C THR A 517 -16.01 1.43 -27.55
N SER A 518 -15.15 2.20 -26.88
CA SER A 518 -13.98 2.84 -27.53
C SER A 518 -12.92 1.87 -28.07
N PHE A 519 -12.85 0.64 -27.55
CA PHE A 519 -11.87 -0.38 -27.95
C PHE A 519 -12.42 -1.44 -28.92
N ALA A 520 -13.69 -1.35 -29.31
CA ALA A 520 -14.32 -2.32 -30.21
C ALA A 520 -14.17 -1.90 -31.69
N ASP A 521 -14.05 -2.90 -32.57
CA ASP A 521 -14.23 -2.69 -34.01
C ASP A 521 -15.68 -2.22 -34.29
N PRO A 522 -15.91 -1.49 -35.40
CA PRO A 522 -17.23 -0.91 -35.70
C PRO A 522 -18.39 -1.92 -35.74
N GLN A 523 -18.13 -3.15 -36.19
CA GLN A 523 -19.16 -4.20 -36.28
C GLN A 523 -19.55 -4.69 -34.88
N THR A 524 -18.56 -4.94 -34.02
CA THR A 524 -18.80 -5.30 -32.63
C THR A 524 -19.49 -4.18 -31.84
N GLU A 525 -19.11 -2.93 -32.05
CA GLU A 525 -19.76 -1.78 -31.42
C GLU A 525 -21.24 -1.67 -31.82
N GLN A 526 -21.55 -1.89 -33.10
CA GLN A 526 -22.94 -1.90 -33.57
C GLN A 526 -23.75 -3.04 -32.93
N ALA A 527 -23.16 -4.23 -32.80
CA ALA A 527 -23.82 -5.38 -32.15
C ALA A 527 -24.11 -5.10 -30.67
N VAL A 528 -23.13 -4.56 -29.93
CA VAL A 528 -23.28 -4.18 -28.53
C VAL A 528 -24.34 -3.08 -28.37
N ARG A 529 -24.31 -2.03 -29.20
CA ARG A 529 -25.32 -0.98 -29.19
C ARG A 529 -26.71 -1.53 -29.46
N THR A 530 -26.85 -2.38 -30.47
CA THR A 530 -28.13 -3.03 -30.80
C THR A 530 -28.64 -3.86 -29.63
N ALA A 531 -27.78 -4.60 -28.94
CA ALA A 531 -28.17 -5.37 -27.75
C ALA A 531 -28.57 -4.48 -26.57
N LEU A 532 -27.86 -3.37 -26.35
CA LEU A 532 -28.20 -2.38 -25.32
C LEU A 532 -29.54 -1.69 -25.60
N SER A 533 -29.81 -1.36 -26.87
CA SER A 533 -31.08 -0.77 -27.32
C SER A 533 -32.23 -1.79 -27.34
N ALA A 534 -31.98 -3.05 -27.70
CA ALA A 534 -32.99 -4.12 -27.71
C ALA A 534 -33.45 -4.51 -26.29
N THR A 535 -32.59 -4.29 -25.30
CA THR A 535 -32.91 -4.47 -23.88
C THR A 535 -33.36 -3.15 -23.23
N ALA A 536 -33.66 -2.11 -24.03
CA ALA A 536 -33.94 -0.77 -23.52
C ALA A 536 -35.27 -0.62 -22.79
N GLY A 537 -36.31 -1.43 -23.10
CA GLY A 537 -37.59 -1.51 -22.37
C GLY A 537 -37.92 -0.33 -21.43
N ASP A 538 -38.03 -0.61 -20.13
CA ASP A 538 -38.16 0.40 -19.06
C ASP A 538 -36.80 0.87 -18.49
N ARG A 539 -35.67 0.49 -19.11
CA ARG A 539 -34.32 0.71 -18.59
C ARG A 539 -33.79 2.09 -18.97
N THR A 540 -33.38 2.86 -17.96
CA THR A 540 -32.69 4.14 -18.13
C THR A 540 -31.22 3.89 -18.44
N THR A 541 -30.71 4.35 -19.56
CA THR A 541 -29.30 4.18 -19.94
C THR A 541 -28.59 5.51 -20.04
N VAL A 542 -27.44 5.64 -19.37
CA VAL A 542 -26.57 6.82 -19.45
C VAL A 542 -25.24 6.39 -20.03
N VAL A 543 -24.82 7.03 -21.12
CA VAL A 543 -23.56 6.71 -21.80
C VAL A 543 -22.69 7.94 -21.97
N ILE A 544 -21.41 7.85 -21.60
CA ILE A 544 -20.43 8.85 -21.99
C ILE A 544 -20.01 8.54 -23.43
N ALA A 545 -20.36 9.44 -24.35
CA ALA A 545 -20.21 9.21 -25.78
C ALA A 545 -19.12 10.10 -26.39
N HIS A 546 -18.28 9.50 -27.24
CA HIS A 546 -17.24 10.19 -27.99
C HIS A 546 -17.47 10.16 -29.51
N ARG A 547 -18.32 9.24 -29.99
CA ARG A 547 -18.64 9.01 -31.40
C ARG A 547 -20.00 9.59 -31.75
N TRP A 548 -20.17 10.03 -33.01
CA TRP A 548 -21.43 10.63 -33.48
C TRP A 548 -22.56 9.63 -33.39
N GLU A 549 -22.31 8.40 -33.79
CA GLU A 549 -23.31 7.37 -33.97
C GLU A 549 -24.00 7.06 -32.63
N THR A 550 -23.23 6.96 -31.54
CA THR A 550 -23.77 6.79 -30.18
C THR A 550 -24.60 7.99 -29.73
N VAL A 551 -24.24 9.20 -30.16
CA VAL A 551 -24.97 10.43 -29.81
C VAL A 551 -26.23 10.57 -30.65
N ALA A 552 -26.17 10.23 -31.94
CA ALA A 552 -27.28 10.30 -32.87
C ALA A 552 -28.40 9.32 -32.51
N ASP A 553 -28.03 8.15 -32.01
CA ASP A 553 -28.96 7.09 -31.58
C ASP A 553 -29.59 7.37 -30.19
N ALA A 554 -29.13 8.40 -29.45
CA ALA A 554 -29.62 8.69 -28.11
C ALA A 554 -30.92 9.52 -28.13
N ASP A 555 -31.84 9.20 -27.21
CA ASP A 555 -33.09 9.95 -27.04
C ASP A 555 -32.84 11.38 -26.56
N ALA A 556 -31.79 11.57 -25.76
CA ALA A 556 -31.36 12.87 -25.27
C ALA A 556 -29.82 12.96 -25.23
N VAL A 557 -29.30 14.17 -25.38
CA VAL A 557 -27.89 14.48 -25.16
C VAL A 557 -27.72 15.60 -24.15
N VAL A 558 -26.67 15.53 -23.35
CA VAL A 558 -26.27 16.56 -22.37
C VAL A 558 -24.82 16.94 -22.65
N LEU A 559 -24.60 18.20 -23.02
CA LEU A 559 -23.27 18.78 -23.17
C LEU A 559 -22.83 19.35 -21.83
N LEU A 560 -21.79 18.75 -21.24
CA LEU A 560 -21.08 19.31 -20.08
C LEU A 560 -19.92 20.19 -20.52
N ARG A 561 -19.80 21.37 -19.89
CA ARG A 561 -18.69 22.30 -20.06
C ARG A 561 -18.37 22.96 -18.73
N ASP A 562 -17.10 22.93 -18.33
CA ASP A 562 -16.59 23.54 -17.09
C ASP A 562 -17.45 23.21 -15.84
N GLY A 563 -17.91 21.97 -15.74
CA GLY A 563 -18.72 21.50 -14.62
C GLY A 563 -20.19 21.92 -14.63
N ARG A 564 -20.71 22.44 -15.74
CA ARG A 564 -22.11 22.86 -15.93
C ARG A 564 -22.71 22.22 -17.17
N ILE A 565 -24.04 22.12 -17.20
CA ILE A 565 -24.78 21.74 -18.41
C ILE A 565 -24.87 22.96 -19.31
N ALA A 566 -24.23 22.90 -20.48
CA ALA A 566 -24.24 23.96 -21.49
C ALA A 566 -25.39 23.80 -22.49
N ALA A 567 -25.81 22.56 -22.77
CA ALA A 567 -26.96 22.26 -23.60
C ALA A 567 -27.56 20.90 -23.22
N SER A 568 -28.87 20.75 -23.34
CA SER A 568 -29.57 19.48 -23.18
C SER A 568 -30.82 19.43 -24.07
N GLY A 569 -31.10 18.29 -24.67
CA GLY A 569 -32.21 18.10 -25.60
C GLY A 569 -31.97 16.94 -26.56
N ARG A 570 -32.78 16.84 -27.63
CA ARG A 570 -32.57 15.82 -28.66
C ARG A 570 -31.35 16.17 -29.52
N PRO A 571 -30.51 15.18 -29.91
CA PRO A 571 -29.31 15.42 -30.70
C PRO A 571 -29.55 16.21 -32.00
N THR A 572 -30.57 15.80 -32.77
CA THR A 572 -30.92 16.41 -34.06
C THR A 572 -31.42 17.85 -33.92
N GLU A 573 -32.23 18.12 -32.89
CA GLU A 573 -32.75 19.45 -32.57
C GLU A 573 -31.63 20.40 -32.16
N LEU A 574 -30.71 19.95 -31.29
CA LEU A 574 -29.58 20.76 -30.83
C LEU A 574 -28.55 21.06 -31.94
N LEU A 575 -28.38 20.14 -32.89
CA LEU A 575 -27.54 20.39 -34.07
C LEU A 575 -28.17 21.41 -35.01
N ALA A 576 -29.47 21.29 -35.27
CA ALA A 576 -30.20 22.23 -36.11
C ALA A 576 -30.24 23.63 -35.51
N ALA A 577 -30.33 23.74 -34.18
CA ALA A 577 -30.33 25.01 -33.46
C ALA A 577 -28.99 25.78 -33.57
N GLY A 578 -27.89 25.14 -33.99
CA GLY A 578 -26.61 25.82 -34.23
C GLY A 578 -25.92 26.38 -32.99
N GLY A 579 -26.33 25.99 -31.78
CA GLY A 579 -25.79 26.47 -30.50
C GLY A 579 -24.47 25.80 -30.07
N GLU A 580 -24.17 25.85 -28.76
CA GLU A 580 -22.92 25.30 -28.20
C GLU A 580 -22.69 23.82 -28.54
N PHE A 581 -23.75 23.01 -28.58
CA PHE A 581 -23.67 21.61 -28.99
C PHE A 581 -23.20 21.43 -30.44
N ALA A 582 -23.79 22.18 -31.38
CA ALA A 582 -23.41 22.12 -32.78
C ALA A 582 -21.96 22.59 -32.99
N ALA A 583 -21.56 23.65 -32.28
CA ALA A 583 -20.18 24.16 -32.31
C ALA A 583 -19.18 23.13 -31.75
N PHE A 584 -19.50 22.53 -30.59
CA PHE A 584 -18.70 21.45 -30.00
C PHE A 584 -18.56 20.28 -30.99
N TRP A 585 -19.66 19.86 -31.61
CA TRP A 585 -19.66 18.72 -32.52
C TRP A 585 -18.79 18.98 -33.76
N ARG A 586 -18.97 20.13 -34.43
CA ARG A 586 -18.19 20.52 -35.62
C ARG A 586 -16.70 20.72 -35.35
N SER A 587 -16.34 21.00 -34.10
CA SER A 587 -14.94 21.19 -33.70
C SER A 587 -14.18 19.87 -33.48
N ARG A 588 -14.86 18.72 -33.49
CA ARG A 588 -14.19 17.43 -33.36
C ARG A 588 -13.55 17.06 -34.71
N PRO A 589 -12.29 16.62 -34.73
CA PRO A 589 -11.70 16.05 -35.95
C PRO A 589 -12.49 14.78 -36.32
N ASP A 590 -13.02 14.74 -37.55
CA ASP A 590 -13.70 13.56 -38.08
C ASP A 590 -12.74 12.36 -38.04
N SER A 591 -13.09 11.32 -37.28
CA SER A 591 -12.35 10.05 -37.27
C SER A 591 -12.65 9.19 -38.51
N SER A 592 -13.41 9.69 -39.48
CA SER A 592 -13.85 8.96 -40.68
C SER A 592 -13.17 9.39 -41.99
N THR A 593 -12.31 10.43 -41.99
CA THR A 593 -11.81 11.03 -43.24
C THR A 593 -10.32 10.76 -43.52
N SER A 594 -9.78 9.64 -43.01
CA SER A 594 -8.38 9.24 -43.24
C SER A 594 -8.20 7.98 -44.11
N GLN A 595 -9.15 7.71 -45.00
CA GLN A 595 -9.00 6.72 -46.07
C GLN A 595 -9.49 7.30 -47.39
N ASP A 596 -8.71 8.21 -47.97
CA ASP A 596 -8.64 8.46 -49.41
C ASP A 596 -7.30 9.17 -49.67
N VAL A 597 -6.21 8.41 -49.52
CA VAL A 597 -4.94 8.76 -50.16
C VAL A 597 -4.90 8.00 -51.47
N ASP A 598 -5.26 8.74 -52.52
CA ASP A 598 -5.18 8.39 -53.93
C ASP A 598 -3.75 7.94 -54.27
N ILE A 599 -3.51 6.64 -54.38
CA ILE A 599 -2.27 6.09 -54.95
C ILE A 599 -2.40 6.26 -56.46
N ARG A 600 -1.97 7.40 -56.98
CA ARG A 600 -1.65 7.53 -58.40
C ARG A 600 -0.31 6.86 -58.66
N GLU A 601 -0.37 5.75 -59.37
CA GLU A 601 0.75 5.17 -60.12
C GLU A 601 1.33 6.23 -61.06
N GLU A 602 2.61 6.54 -60.89
CA GLU A 602 3.44 7.06 -62.00
C GLU A 602 4.61 6.09 -62.20
N ASP A 603 4.49 5.31 -63.27
CA ASP A 603 5.57 4.65 -63.98
C ASP A 603 6.57 5.69 -64.50
N GLY A 604 7.87 5.46 -64.28
CA GLY A 604 8.93 6.31 -64.80
C GLY A 604 10.32 5.70 -64.61
N ALA A 605 10.72 4.87 -65.56
CA ALA A 605 11.97 4.12 -65.55
C ALA A 605 13.21 4.92 -66.02
N VAL A 606 14.39 4.48 -65.53
CA VAL A 606 15.75 4.55 -66.10
C VAL A 606 16.56 5.86 -66.00
N ALA A 607 17.68 5.85 -65.25
CA ALA A 607 19.07 5.85 -65.79
C ALA A 607 20.16 6.11 -64.74
N ALA A 608 21.33 5.50 -64.98
CA ALA A 608 22.51 5.39 -64.11
C ALA A 608 23.42 6.63 -64.01
N SER A 609 24.20 6.75 -62.93
CA SER A 609 25.67 6.99 -62.98
C SER A 609 26.37 7.02 -61.60
N SER A 610 27.23 6.01 -61.39
CA SER A 610 28.58 5.95 -60.77
C SER A 610 29.03 6.71 -59.47
N PRO A 611 30.09 6.21 -58.78
CA PRO A 611 30.35 6.45 -57.35
C PRO A 611 31.69 7.16 -56.96
N ARG A 612 31.77 7.57 -55.67
CA ARG A 612 32.97 7.78 -54.80
C ARG A 612 33.90 9.00 -55.11
N PRO A 613 34.81 9.45 -54.20
CA PRO A 613 35.38 8.77 -53.02
C PRO A 613 35.53 9.59 -51.70
N ALA A 614 36.02 8.87 -50.68
CA ALA A 614 36.45 9.31 -49.35
C ALA A 614 37.85 9.95 -49.31
N ARG A 615 38.13 10.70 -48.22
CA ARG A 615 39.36 10.73 -47.36
C ARG A 615 39.61 12.13 -46.77
N PRO A 616 40.48 12.29 -45.74
CA PRO A 616 41.22 11.28 -44.96
C PRO A 616 40.62 10.99 -43.57
#